data_AF-A0A2T0Q3A3-F1
#
_entry.id   AF-A0A2T0Q3A3-F1
#
_cell.length_a   1.000
_cell.length_b   1.000
_cell.length_c   1.000
_cell.angle_alpha   90.00
_cell.angle_beta   90.00
_cell.angle_gamma   90.00
#
_symmetry.space_group_name_H-M   'P 1'
#
loop_
_entity.id
_entity.type
_entity.pdbx_description
1 polymer ?
#
loop_
_entity_poly.entity_id
_entity_poly.type
_entity_poly.pdbx_seq_one_letter_code
_entity_poly.pdbx_strand_id
1 'polypeptide(L)' 'MDSFDELQFELGVASCCGKCADSVRDVMMKSGVCASRCGFEHHPQAVPLTFYERKAA' A
#
# COMPACT_ATOMS: atom_id res chain seq x y z
N MET A 1 -5.77 2.67 -11.53
CA MET A 1 -5.98 1.50 -10.65
C MET A 1 -4.88 0.47 -10.91
N ASP A 2 -3.63 0.88 -10.77
CA ASP A 2 -2.47 0.08 -11.17
C ASP A 2 -1.54 -0.24 -10.00
N SER A 3 -1.93 0.10 -8.77
CA SER A 3 -1.22 -0.25 -7.54
C SER A 3 -2.18 -0.55 -6.39
N PHE A 4 -1.67 -1.30 -5.41
CA PHE A 4 -2.43 -1.61 -4.20
C PHE A 4 -2.76 -0.34 -3.40
N ASP A 5 -1.86 0.64 -3.37
CA ASP A 5 -2.06 1.91 -2.65
C ASP A 5 -3.20 2.75 -3.24
N GLU A 6 -3.36 2.75 -4.57
CA GLU A 6 -4.46 3.45 -5.24
C GLU A 6 -5.81 2.82 -4.88
N LEU A 7 -5.89 1.47 -4.85
CA LEU A 7 -7.07 0.73 -4.39
C LEU A 7 -7.37 0.98 -2.90
N GLN A 8 -6.33 1.08 -2.07
CA GLN A 8 -6.47 1.37 -0.66
C GLN A 8 -7.00 2.80 -0.43
N PHE A 9 -6.52 3.78 -1.20
CA PHE A 9 -6.96 5.18 -1.08
C PHE A 9 -8.36 5.41 -1.66
N GLU A 10 -8.61 4.98 -2.90
CA GLU A 10 -9.84 5.33 -3.62
C GLU A 10 -11.04 4.45 -3.26
N LEU A 11 -10.79 3.14 -3.02
CA LEU A 11 -11.84 2.17 -2.74
C LEU A 11 -11.85 1.70 -1.29
N GLY A 12 -10.92 2.18 -0.47
CA GLY A 12 -10.82 1.78 0.93
C GLY A 12 -10.44 0.31 1.12
N VAL A 13 -9.78 -0.32 0.14
CA VAL A 13 -9.32 -1.71 0.28
C VAL A 13 -8.45 -1.85 1.53
N ALA A 14 -8.67 -2.90 2.32
CA ALA A 14 -7.97 -3.17 3.57
C ALA A 14 -8.11 -2.11 4.69
N SER A 15 -8.94 -1.07 4.52
CA SER A 15 -9.10 0.01 5.50
C SER A 15 -9.89 -0.37 6.77
N CYS A 16 -10.77 -1.39 6.69
CA CYS A 16 -11.64 -1.78 7.81
C CYS A 16 -10.92 -2.64 8.86
N CYS A 17 -10.33 -3.76 8.46
CA CYS A 17 -9.63 -4.68 9.37
C CYS A 17 -8.30 -5.22 8.81
N GLY A 18 -7.87 -4.77 7.63
CA GLY A 18 -6.60 -5.16 7.00
C GLY A 18 -6.53 -6.58 6.42
N LYS A 19 -7.40 -7.51 6.85
CA LYS A 19 -7.26 -8.95 6.57
C LYS A 19 -7.31 -9.33 5.09
N CYS A 20 -7.92 -8.52 4.24
CA CYS A 20 -8.01 -8.80 2.80
C CYS A 20 -6.77 -8.39 1.99
N ALA A 21 -5.78 -7.73 2.61
CA ALA A 21 -4.66 -7.14 1.89
C ALA A 21 -3.86 -8.17 1.06
N ASP A 22 -3.55 -9.33 1.64
CA ASP A 22 -2.77 -10.36 0.94
C ASP A 22 -3.56 -11.03 -0.18
N SER A 23 -4.86 -11.27 0.03
CA SER A 23 -5.74 -11.82 -1.00
C SER A 23 -5.90 -10.87 -2.19
N VAL A 24 -6.02 -9.56 -1.95
CA VAL A 24 -6.09 -8.57 -3.03
C VAL A 24 -4.76 -8.48 -3.78
N ARG A 25 -3.62 -8.48 -3.08
CA ARG A 25 -2.29 -8.50 -3.71
C ARG A 25 -2.09 -9.73 -4.61
N ASP A 26 -2.52 -10.91 -4.16
CA ASP A 26 -2.47 -12.13 -4.96
C ASP A 26 -3.35 -12.04 -6.22
N VAL A 27 -4.56 -11.47 -6.11
CA VAL A 27 -5.42 -11.21 -7.28
C VAL A 27 -4.77 -10.23 -8.26
N MET A 28 -4.17 -9.14 -7.78
CA MET A 28 -3.46 -8.16 -8.61
C MET A 28 -2.24 -8.77 -9.33
N MET A 29 -1.55 -9.70 -8.67
CA MET A 29 -0.47 -10.48 -9.27
C MET A 29 -0.99 -11.38 -10.40
N LYS A 30 -2.07 -12.14 -10.12
CA LYS A 30 -2.66 -13.09 -11.08
C LYS A 30 -3.33 -12.40 -12.27
N SER A 31 -3.88 -11.19 -12.08
CA SER A 31 -4.53 -10.43 -13.14
C SER A 31 -3.55 -9.68 -14.05
N GLY A 32 -2.25 -9.72 -13.78
CA GLY A 32 -1.22 -9.05 -14.57
C GLY A 32 -1.13 -7.53 -14.32
N VAL A 33 -1.98 -6.97 -13.46
CA VAL A 33 -1.91 -5.56 -13.03
C VAL A 33 -0.57 -5.26 -12.34
N CYS A 34 0.04 -6.28 -11.72
CA CYS A 34 1.31 -6.16 -11.04
C CYS A 34 2.55 -6.17 -11.96
N ALA A 35 2.44 -6.63 -13.20
CA ALA A 35 3.60 -6.92 -14.06
C ALA A 35 4.46 -5.69 -14.39
N SER A 36 3.85 -4.51 -14.41
CA SER A 36 4.51 -3.25 -14.81
C SER A 36 5.10 -2.45 -13.65
N ARG A 37 4.67 -2.72 -12.40
CA ARG A 37 4.79 -1.75 -11.30
C ARG A 37 5.08 -2.33 -9.92
N CYS A 38 4.87 -3.63 -9.72
CA CYS A 38 5.10 -4.25 -8.42
C CYS A 38 6.56 -4.54 -8.12
N GLY A 39 7.48 -3.86 -8.82
CA GLY A 39 8.93 -3.90 -8.65
C GLY A 39 9.31 -4.61 -7.38
N PHE A 40 9.55 -5.92 -7.49
CA PHE A 40 10.13 -6.73 -6.41
C PHE A 40 11.61 -6.37 -6.26
N GLU A 41 11.98 -5.13 -6.56
CA GLU A 41 13.16 -4.49 -6.01
C GLU A 41 12.67 -3.83 -4.74
N HIS A 42 13.03 -4.46 -3.64
CA HIS A 42 12.97 -3.95 -2.29
C HIS A 42 13.69 -2.59 -2.26
N HIS A 43 13.04 -1.52 -2.69
CA HIS A 43 13.59 -0.18 -2.64
C HIS A 43 13.18 0.36 -1.27
N PRO A 44 14.10 0.45 -0.29
CA PRO A 44 13.82 1.16 0.94
C PRO A 44 13.85 2.64 0.60
N GLN A 45 12.83 3.14 -0.11
CA GLN A 45 12.55 4.57 -0.18
C GLN A 45 11.93 4.96 1.16
N ALA A 46 12.70 4.76 2.24
CA ALA A 46 12.37 5.22 3.56
C ALA A 46 12.49 6.75 3.52
N VAL A 47 11.38 7.41 3.21
CA VAL A 47 11.29 8.86 3.31
C VAL A 47 11.51 9.23 4.78
N PRO A 48 12.49 10.10 5.10
CA PRO A 48 12.73 10.49 6.49
C PRO A 48 11.48 11.11 7.09
N LEU A 49 10.96 10.50 8.15
CA LEU A 49 9.83 11.03 8.90
C LEU A 49 10.36 11.89 10.06
N THR A 50 9.93 13.14 10.11
CA THR A 50 10.20 14.03 11.24
C THR A 50 9.01 13.95 12.21
N PHE A 51 9.24 13.43 13.41
CA PHE A 51 8.23 13.39 14.47
C PHE A 51 8.33 14.66 15.31
N TYR A 52 7.22 15.38 15.47
CA TYR A 52 7.13 16.53 16.36
C TYR A 52 6.44 16.12 17.66
N GLU A 53 6.95 16.60 18.80
CA GLU A 53 6.32 16.37 20.10
C GLU A 53 4.96 17.07 20.18
N ARG A 54 3.97 16.38 20.75
CA ARG A 54 2.68 16.97 21.08
C ARG A 54 2.81 17.82 22.34
N LYS A 55 2.61 19.13 22.24
CA LYS A 55 2.44 20.02 23.39
C LYS A 55 1.03 19.85 23.97
N ALA A 56 0.90 19.46 25.23
CA ALA A 56 -0.37 19.48 25.96
C ALA A 56 -0.67 20.91 26.44
N ALA A 57 -1.96 21.28 26.47
CA ALA A 57 -2.47 22.55 26.96
C ALA A 57 -2.73 22.51 28.47
#